data_AF-A0A383EXM3-F1
#
_entry.id   AF-A0A383EXM3-F1
#
_cell.length_a   1.000
_cell.length_b   1.000
_cell.length_c   1.000
_cell.angle_alpha   90.00
_cell.angle_beta   90.00
_cell.angle_gamma   90.00
#
_symmetry.space_group_name_H-M   'P 1'
#
loop_
_entity.id
_entity.type
_entity.pdbx_description
1 polymer ?
#
loop_
_entity_poly.entity_id
_entity_poly.type
_entity_poly.pdbx_seq_one_letter_code
_entity_poly.pdbx_strand_id
1 'polypeptide(L)'
;LPLLVGIPLYRRRDKSLFHELKLLYVLTLLVSYLGYFSLPAEGPGYHQEEIGVAQPKWEETVVSASIKEGIDAMEGEARDTFPSGHVMIAAMTIMACFRYRLRKVAWIAIPFSLGVMWSTLYLRYHYLIDGLVGIVLVLLITWLGGIWFRRSRDSVGVVVPEPTR
;
A
#
# COMPACT_ATOMS: atom_id res chain seq x y z
N LEU A 1 -0.97 5.63 6.47
CA LEU A 1 0.40 5.08 6.26
C LEU A 1 1.33 5.98 5.44
N PRO A 2 0.97 6.48 4.24
CA PRO A 2 1.89 7.29 3.41
C PRO A 2 2.43 8.54 4.09
N LEU A 3 1.59 9.22 4.89
CA LEU A 3 1.98 10.41 5.64
C LEU A 3 3.07 10.16 6.70
N LEU A 4 3.10 8.97 7.29
CA LEU A 4 4.11 8.62 8.31
C LEU A 4 5.53 8.68 7.74
N VAL A 5 5.69 8.31 6.47
CA VAL A 5 6.97 8.34 5.74
C VAL A 5 7.16 9.67 5.02
N GLY A 6 6.07 10.22 4.46
CA GLY A 6 6.07 11.45 3.68
C GLY A 6 6.45 12.69 4.49
N ILE A 7 5.90 12.86 5.70
CA ILE A 7 6.18 14.04 6.54
C ILE A 7 7.68 14.14 6.91
N PRO A 8 8.34 13.09 7.43
CA PRO A 8 9.78 13.13 7.70
C PRO A 8 10.64 13.47 6.49
N LEU A 9 10.32 12.93 5.30
CA LEU A 9 11.05 13.26 4.08
C LEU A 9 10.77 14.68 3.60
N TYR A 10 9.51 15.13 3.69
CA TYR A 10 9.14 16.49 3.38
C TYR A 10 9.80 17.50 4.33
N ARG A 11 10.15 17.15 5.56
CA ARG A 11 10.87 18.06 6.46
C ARG A 11 12.38 18.18 6.15
N ARG A 12 12.95 17.30 5.31
CA ARG A 12 14.36 17.41 4.89
C ARG A 12 14.54 18.61 3.95
N ARG A 13 15.75 19.19 3.92
CA ARG A 13 16.08 20.29 2.99
C ARG A 13 16.01 19.82 1.54
N ASP A 14 16.62 18.67 1.25
CA ASP A 14 16.53 18.04 -0.06
C ASP A 14 15.18 17.32 -0.23
N LYS A 15 14.37 17.80 -1.19
CA LYS A 15 13.05 17.23 -1.52
C LYS A 15 13.12 16.11 -2.57
N SER A 16 14.29 15.82 -3.13
CA SER A 16 14.45 14.79 -4.16
C SER A 16 13.88 13.44 -3.71
N LEU A 17 14.21 13.01 -2.49
CA LEU A 17 13.71 11.77 -1.88
C LEU A 17 12.20 11.80 -1.64
N PHE A 18 11.63 12.97 -1.32
CA PHE A 18 10.19 13.12 -1.17
C PHE A 18 9.47 13.04 -2.52
N HIS A 19 10.05 13.60 -3.58
CA HIS A 19 9.52 13.48 -4.94
C HIS A 19 9.57 12.03 -5.43
N GLU A 20 10.68 11.33 -5.16
CA GLU A 20 10.81 9.89 -5.40
C GLU A 20 9.71 9.10 -4.66
N LEU A 21 9.57 9.31 -3.36
CA LEU A 21 8.54 8.65 -2.56
C LEU A 21 7.13 8.89 -3.12
N LYS A 22 6.79 10.15 -3.41
CA LYS A 22 5.48 10.51 -3.98
C LYS A 22 5.21 9.77 -5.27
N LEU A 23 6.17 9.77 -6.20
CA LEU A 23 6.02 9.09 -7.49
C LEU A 23 5.78 7.60 -7.27
N LEU A 24 6.56 6.95 -6.40
CA LEU A 24 6.39 5.52 -6.10
C LEU A 24 5.00 5.21 -5.55
N TYR A 25 4.46 6.02 -4.63
CA TYR A 25 3.09 5.84 -4.14
C TYR A 25 2.03 6.04 -5.21
N VAL A 26 2.16 7.10 -6.02
CA VAL A 26 1.20 7.37 -7.10
C VAL A 26 1.21 6.23 -8.12
N LEU A 27 2.39 5.75 -8.53
CA LEU A 27 2.51 4.59 -9.41
C LEU A 27 1.90 3.34 -8.78
N THR A 28 2.11 3.12 -7.49
CA THR A 28 1.51 1.99 -6.76
C THR A 28 -0.02 2.03 -6.82
N LEU A 29 -0.63 3.19 -6.59
CA LEU A 29 -2.09 3.38 -6.68
C LEU A 29 -2.61 3.22 -8.12
N LEU A 30 -1.88 3.74 -9.10
CA LEU A 30 -2.26 3.58 -10.50
C LEU A 30 -2.20 2.11 -10.92
N VAL A 31 -1.15 1.38 -10.53
CA VAL A 31 -1.02 -0.05 -10.84
C VAL A 31 -2.10 -0.87 -10.15
N SER A 32 -2.48 -0.57 -8.89
CA SER A 32 -3.59 -1.27 -8.24
C SER A 32 -4.91 -1.03 -8.99
N TYR A 33 -5.20 0.21 -9.38
CA TYR A 33 -6.43 0.52 -10.12
C TYR A 33 -6.46 -0.11 -11.50
N LEU A 34 -5.33 -0.13 -12.22
CA LEU A 34 -5.23 -0.86 -13.48
C LEU A 34 -5.50 -2.36 -13.29
N GLY A 35 -5.05 -2.93 -12.17
CA GLY A 35 -5.36 -4.31 -11.79
C GLY A 35 -6.86 -4.54 -11.64
N TYR A 36 -7.56 -3.66 -10.93
CA TYR A 36 -9.02 -3.76 -10.73
C TYR A 36 -9.78 -3.77 -12.06
N PHE A 37 -9.39 -2.93 -13.02
CA PHE A 37 -10.00 -2.93 -14.35
C PHE A 37 -9.62 -4.15 -15.19
N SER A 38 -8.42 -4.70 -15.00
CA SER A 38 -7.93 -5.84 -15.79
C SER A 38 -8.49 -7.18 -15.30
N LEU A 39 -8.65 -7.31 -13.98
CA LEU A 39 -9.13 -8.51 -13.30
C LEU A 39 -10.13 -8.07 -12.22
N PRO A 40 -11.41 -7.89 -12.59
CA PRO A 40 -12.46 -7.43 -11.70
C PRO A 40 -12.89 -8.56 -10.75
N ALA A 41 -12.00 -8.95 -9.84
CA ALA A 41 -12.18 -10.07 -8.92
C ALA A 41 -13.01 -9.64 -7.69
N GLU A 42 -13.85 -10.55 -7.21
CA GLU A 42 -14.67 -10.38 -6.01
C GLU A 42 -13.97 -10.94 -4.77
N GLY A 43 -14.18 -10.28 -3.63
CA GLY A 43 -13.56 -10.68 -2.37
C GLY A 43 -14.13 -12.00 -1.82
N PRO A 44 -13.33 -12.77 -1.04
CA PRO A 44 -13.81 -14.02 -0.44
C PRO A 44 -15.01 -13.83 0.51
N GLY A 45 -15.24 -12.62 1.00
CA GLY A 45 -16.43 -12.27 1.78
C GLY A 45 -17.77 -12.44 1.05
N TYR A 46 -17.78 -12.44 -0.28
CA TYR A 46 -18.99 -12.65 -1.08
C TYR A 46 -19.27 -14.14 -1.38
N HIS A 47 -18.24 -14.99 -1.30
CA HIS A 47 -18.33 -16.43 -1.57
C HIS A 47 -18.35 -17.30 -0.29
N GLN A 48 -19.04 -16.84 0.77
CA GLN A 48 -19.01 -17.52 2.07
C GLN A 48 -19.58 -18.94 2.03
N GLU A 49 -20.61 -19.19 1.22
CA GLU A 49 -21.23 -20.51 1.08
C GLU A 49 -20.27 -21.54 0.47
N GLU A 50 -19.42 -21.11 -0.46
CA GLU A 50 -18.42 -21.96 -1.11
C GLU A 50 -17.20 -22.23 -0.21
N ILE A 51 -16.81 -21.24 0.61
CA ILE A 51 -15.65 -21.33 1.50
C ILE A 51 -15.94 -22.18 2.74
N GLY A 52 -17.22 -22.33 3.12
CA GLY A 52 -17.66 -23.21 4.21
C GLY A 52 -17.25 -22.77 5.62
N VAL A 53 -16.71 -21.55 5.76
CA VAL A 53 -16.36 -20.93 7.04
C VAL A 53 -17.12 -19.62 7.14
N ALA A 54 -17.83 -19.35 8.23
CA ALA A 54 -18.51 -18.06 8.41
C ALA A 54 -17.50 -16.93 8.64
N GLN A 55 -17.82 -15.71 8.17
CA GLN A 55 -17.09 -14.49 8.54
C GLN A 55 -17.06 -14.30 10.07
N PRO A 56 -16.02 -13.64 10.62
CA PRO A 56 -16.02 -13.27 12.04
C PRO A 56 -17.24 -12.37 12.31
N LYS A 57 -18.14 -12.82 13.20
CA LYS A 57 -19.28 -12.03 13.66
C LYS A 57 -18.86 -11.26 14.89
N TRP A 58 -18.97 -9.94 14.81
CA TRP A 58 -18.79 -9.02 15.92
C TRP A 58 -20.17 -8.51 16.34
N GLU A 59 -20.35 -8.16 17.62
CA GLU A 59 -21.56 -7.45 18.04
C GLU A 59 -21.58 -6.09 17.33
N GLU A 60 -22.52 -5.93 16.41
CA GLU A 60 -22.73 -4.67 15.72
C GLU A 60 -23.40 -3.68 16.68
N THR A 61 -22.71 -2.57 16.94
CA THR A 61 -23.33 -1.38 17.53
C THR A 61 -24.14 -0.64 16.47
N VAL A 62 -25.08 0.21 16.91
CA VAL A 62 -25.84 1.09 15.99
C VAL A 62 -24.91 1.89 15.08
N VAL A 63 -23.78 2.38 15.62
CA VAL A 63 -22.81 3.18 14.86
C VAL A 63 -22.12 2.33 13.78
N SER A 64 -21.61 1.15 14.15
CA SER A 64 -20.94 0.27 13.19
C SER A 64 -21.88 -0.25 12.10
N ALA A 65 -23.14 -0.52 12.44
CA ALA A 65 -24.15 -0.94 11.48
C ALA A 65 -24.43 0.19 10.47
N SER A 66 -24.66 1.42 10.93
CA SER A 66 -24.91 2.56 10.04
C SER A 66 -23.71 2.89 9.13
N ILE A 67 -22.48 2.73 9.62
CA ILE A 67 -21.28 2.91 8.80
C ILE A 67 -21.21 1.84 7.72
N LYS A 68 -21.42 0.58 8.09
CA LYS A 68 -21.36 -0.56 7.16
C LYS A 68 -22.43 -0.45 6.07
N GLU A 69 -23.68 -0.18 6.45
CA GLU A 69 -24.77 0.05 5.48
C GLU A 69 -24.48 1.23 4.55
N GLY A 70 -23.92 2.31 5.09
CA GLY A 70 -23.53 3.48 4.29
C GLY A 70 -22.41 3.16 3.29
N ILE A 71 -21.43 2.36 3.70
CA ILE A 71 -20.36 1.88 2.82
C ILE A 71 -20.95 0.95 1.75
N ASP A 72 -21.69 -0.08 2.14
CA ASP A 72 -22.28 -1.07 1.22
C ASP A 72 -23.18 -0.39 0.16
N ALA A 73 -23.92 0.66 0.54
CA ALA A 73 -24.76 1.43 -0.38
C ALA A 73 -23.94 2.24 -1.42
N MET A 74 -22.70 2.60 -1.09
CA MET A 74 -21.79 3.36 -1.96
C MET A 74 -20.82 2.48 -2.75
N GLU A 75 -20.51 1.27 -2.26
CA GLU A 75 -19.43 0.41 -2.77
C GLU A 75 -19.77 -0.24 -4.12
N GLY A 76 -21.04 -0.29 -4.51
CA GLY A 76 -21.45 -0.84 -5.82
C GLY A 76 -21.08 -2.32 -5.99
N GLU A 77 -20.64 -2.73 -7.18
CA GLU A 77 -20.12 -4.08 -7.42
C GLU A 77 -18.68 -4.18 -6.89
N ALA A 78 -18.47 -4.95 -5.81
CA ALA A 78 -17.21 -5.13 -5.10
C ALA A 78 -16.18 -5.99 -5.88
N ARG A 79 -15.80 -5.50 -7.07
CA ARG A 79 -14.90 -6.16 -8.01
C ARG A 79 -13.49 -5.57 -8.02
N ASP A 80 -13.08 -4.93 -6.94
CA ASP A 80 -11.80 -4.23 -6.79
C ASP A 80 -10.81 -4.99 -5.90
N THR A 81 -10.84 -6.33 -5.98
CA THR A 81 -10.06 -7.19 -5.08
C THR A 81 -8.62 -7.39 -5.53
N PHE A 82 -8.33 -7.43 -6.84
CA PHE A 82 -7.02 -7.83 -7.36
C PHE A 82 -6.27 -6.71 -8.12
N PRO A 83 -5.01 -6.40 -7.77
CA PRO A 83 -4.23 -6.82 -6.60
C PRO A 83 -4.58 -5.96 -5.38
N SER A 84 -4.33 -6.44 -4.16
CA SER A 84 -4.75 -5.70 -2.96
C SER A 84 -4.04 -4.34 -2.80
N GLY A 85 -4.75 -3.25 -3.04
CA GLY A 85 -4.23 -1.89 -2.86
C GLY A 85 -3.80 -1.57 -1.42
N HIS A 86 -4.55 -2.09 -0.43
CA HIS A 86 -4.22 -1.98 0.99
C HIS A 86 -2.86 -2.60 1.30
N VAL A 87 -2.63 -3.82 0.81
CA VAL A 87 -1.35 -4.53 0.98
C VAL A 87 -0.24 -3.80 0.22
N MET A 88 -0.51 -3.29 -0.98
CA MET A 88 0.47 -2.53 -1.75
C MET A 88 0.93 -1.26 -1.03
N ILE A 89 0.02 -0.47 -0.46
CA ILE A 89 0.36 0.73 0.33
C ILE A 89 1.12 0.36 1.62
N ALA A 90 0.70 -0.70 2.31
CA ALA A 90 1.38 -1.20 3.50
C ALA A 90 2.81 -1.65 3.18
N ALA A 91 3.00 -2.47 2.14
CA ALA A 91 4.31 -2.93 1.69
C ALA A 91 5.21 -1.78 1.23
N MET A 92 4.66 -0.82 0.47
CA MET A 92 5.38 0.38 0.04
C MET A 92 5.84 1.22 1.23
N THR A 93 5.03 1.32 2.28
CA THR A 93 5.38 2.02 3.51
C THR A 93 6.55 1.33 4.22
N ILE A 94 6.47 0.02 4.41
CA ILE A 94 7.54 -0.77 5.03
C ILE A 94 8.85 -0.62 4.23
N MET A 95 8.78 -0.82 2.91
CA MET A 95 9.92 -0.65 2.01
C MET A 95 10.54 0.74 2.16
N ALA A 96 9.72 1.80 2.14
CA ALA A 96 10.19 3.16 2.25
C ALA A 96 10.89 3.45 3.59
N CYS A 97 10.41 2.88 4.69
CA CYS A 97 11.08 2.98 5.99
C CYS A 97 12.53 2.47 5.92
N PHE A 98 12.77 1.33 5.26
CA PHE A 98 14.12 0.78 5.08
C PHE A 98 14.94 1.57 4.06
N ARG A 99 14.36 1.85 2.88
CA ARG A 99 15.00 2.57 1.77
C ARG A 99 15.52 3.95 2.18
N TYR A 100 14.74 4.72 2.94
CA TYR A 100 15.10 6.08 3.36
C TYR A 100 15.66 6.18 4.79
N ARG A 101 15.97 5.03 5.40
CA ARG A 101 16.57 4.89 6.75
C ARG A 101 15.76 5.58 7.85
N LEU A 102 14.43 5.49 7.80
CA LEU A 102 13.51 6.13 8.75
C LEU A 102 13.26 5.26 9.99
N ARG A 103 14.33 4.95 10.75
CA ARG A 103 14.28 4.00 11.88
C ARG A 103 13.21 4.31 12.93
N LYS A 104 13.04 5.59 13.30
CA LYS A 104 12.02 6.01 14.28
C LYS A 104 10.60 5.78 13.77
N VAL A 105 10.37 6.03 12.48
CA VAL A 105 9.06 5.84 11.83
C VAL A 105 8.74 4.36 11.69
N ALA A 106 9.76 3.54 11.39
CA ALA A 106 9.62 2.09 11.20
C ALA A 106 8.95 1.40 12.41
N TRP A 107 9.27 1.82 13.64
CA TRP A 107 8.67 1.27 14.86
C TRP A 107 7.15 1.39 14.93
N ILE A 108 6.56 2.40 14.28
CA ILE A 108 5.11 2.61 14.26
C ILE A 108 4.53 2.11 12.93
N ALA A 109 5.20 2.42 11.83
CA ALA A 109 4.70 2.12 10.49
C ALA A 109 4.66 0.62 10.19
N ILE A 110 5.65 -0.15 10.63
CA ILE A 110 5.70 -1.60 10.39
C ILE A 110 4.55 -2.34 11.08
N PRO A 111 4.34 -2.23 12.41
CA PRO A 111 3.25 -2.96 13.06
C PRO A 111 1.88 -2.54 12.52
N PHE A 112 1.68 -1.26 12.21
CA PHE A 112 0.42 -0.82 11.60
C PHE A 112 0.22 -1.36 10.19
N SER A 113 1.29 -1.41 9.38
CA SER A 113 1.24 -1.98 8.03
C SER A 113 0.93 -3.47 8.07
N LEU A 114 1.58 -4.22 8.96
CA LEU A 114 1.29 -5.64 9.17
C LEU A 114 -0.14 -5.86 9.68
N GLY A 115 -0.62 -5.00 10.58
CA GLY A 115 -2.01 -5.02 11.04
C GLY A 115 -3.00 -4.83 9.89
N VAL A 116 -2.75 -3.87 9.00
CA VAL A 116 -3.59 -3.67 7.79
C VAL A 116 -3.56 -4.91 6.89
N MET A 117 -2.39 -5.47 6.60
CA MET A 117 -2.26 -6.67 5.77
C MET A 117 -2.93 -7.89 6.40
N TRP A 118 -2.93 -7.99 7.73
CA TRP A 118 -3.64 -9.04 8.44
C TRP A 118 -5.15 -8.82 8.37
N SER A 119 -5.62 -7.60 8.60
CA SER A 119 -7.04 -7.26 8.57
C SER A 119 -7.67 -7.55 7.21
N THR A 120 -6.97 -7.35 6.09
CA THR A 120 -7.49 -7.66 4.76
C THR A 120 -7.79 -9.14 4.56
N LEU A 121 -6.99 -10.03 5.17
CA LEU A 121 -7.21 -11.48 5.13
C LEU A 121 -8.24 -11.91 6.16
N TYR A 122 -8.13 -11.38 7.38
CA TYR A 122 -8.97 -11.74 8.51
C TYR A 122 -10.44 -11.38 8.29
N LEU A 123 -10.70 -10.19 7.73
CA LEU A 123 -12.05 -9.74 7.34
C LEU A 123 -12.46 -10.26 5.95
N ARG A 124 -11.57 -11.00 5.29
CA ARG A 124 -11.76 -11.63 3.98
C ARG A 124 -12.17 -10.66 2.87
N TYR A 125 -11.59 -9.47 2.92
CA TYR A 125 -11.65 -8.55 1.80
C TYR A 125 -10.79 -9.02 0.63
N HIS A 126 -9.71 -9.75 0.91
CA HIS A 126 -8.79 -10.24 -0.11
C HIS A 126 -8.42 -11.70 0.11
N TYR A 127 -8.17 -12.41 -0.99
CA TYR A 127 -7.43 -13.66 -0.98
C TYR A 127 -5.95 -13.39 -0.66
N LEU A 128 -5.27 -14.41 -0.14
CA LEU A 128 -3.83 -14.33 0.13
C LEU A 128 -3.03 -13.98 -1.13
N ILE A 129 -3.44 -14.50 -2.29
CA ILE A 129 -2.75 -14.27 -3.55
C ILE A 129 -2.78 -12.79 -3.97
N ASP A 130 -3.87 -12.07 -3.71
CA ASP A 130 -4.01 -10.64 -4.05
C ASP A 130 -2.97 -9.81 -3.30
N GLY A 131 -2.73 -10.16 -2.03
CA GLY A 131 -1.71 -9.55 -1.20
C GLY A 131 -0.30 -9.90 -1.66
N LEU A 132 -0.03 -11.18 -1.96
CA LEU A 132 1.29 -11.62 -2.43
C LEU A 132 1.68 -10.97 -3.75
N VAL A 133 0.76 -10.92 -4.72
CA VAL A 133 0.98 -10.22 -5.98
C VAL A 133 1.19 -8.73 -5.74
N GLY A 134 0.41 -8.11 -4.86
CA GLY A 134 0.59 -6.72 -4.47
C GLY A 134 2.01 -6.43 -3.93
N ILE A 135 2.56 -7.31 -3.07
CA ILE A 135 3.93 -7.18 -2.56
C ILE A 135 4.95 -7.27 -3.71
N VAL A 136 4.80 -8.24 -4.61
CA VAL A 136 5.69 -8.40 -5.78
C VAL A 136 5.66 -7.15 -6.66
N LEU A 137 4.47 -6.62 -6.95
CA LEU A 137 4.30 -5.40 -7.74
C LEU A 137 4.98 -4.19 -7.08
N VAL A 138 4.86 -4.03 -5.77
CA VAL A 138 5.55 -2.96 -5.03
C VAL A 138 7.07 -3.08 -5.15
N LEU A 139 7.62 -4.28 -5.02
CA LEU A 139 9.05 -4.52 -5.20
C LEU A 139 9.50 -4.18 -6.61
N LEU A 140 8.73 -4.57 -7.63
CA LEU A 140 8.99 -4.25 -9.03
C LEU A 140 8.95 -2.73 -9.29
N ILE A 141 7.91 -2.04 -8.82
CA ILE A 141 7.76 -0.58 -8.94
C ILE A 141 8.95 0.13 -8.29
N THR A 142 9.34 -0.31 -7.10
CA THR A 142 10.48 0.27 -6.37
C THR A 142 11.80 0.04 -7.12
N TRP A 143 12.00 -1.16 -7.66
CA TRP A 143 13.19 -1.52 -8.41
C TRP A 143 13.32 -0.68 -9.69
N LEU A 144 12.24 -0.62 -10.48
CA LEU A 144 12.15 0.20 -11.70
C LEU A 144 12.33 1.69 -11.39
N GLY A 145 11.65 2.19 -10.37
CA GLY A 145 11.80 3.57 -9.92
C GLY A 145 13.23 3.87 -9.52
N GLY A 146 13.89 2.98 -8.78
CA GLY A 146 15.29 3.11 -8.40
C GLY A 146 16.23 3.21 -9.62
N ILE A 147 15.98 2.45 -10.70
CA ILE A 147 16.73 2.56 -11.95
C ILE A 147 16.51 3.93 -12.59
N TRP A 148 15.25 4.36 -12.69
CA TRP A 148 14.88 5.64 -13.29
C TRP A 148 15.51 6.83 -12.55
N PHE A 149 15.42 6.86 -11.22
CA PHE A 149 15.98 7.95 -10.41
C PHE A 149 17.51 7.99 -10.44
N ARG A 150 18.20 6.84 -10.52
CA ARG A 150 19.66 6.83 -10.69
C ARG A 150 20.04 7.46 -12.03
N ARG A 151 19.42 6.99 -13.13
CA ARG A 151 19.69 7.49 -14.47
C ARG A 151 19.40 9.00 -14.60
N SER A 152 18.29 9.47 -14.03
CA SER A 152 17.91 10.89 -14.05
C SER A 152 18.87 11.78 -13.27
N ARG A 153 19.47 11.29 -12.18
CA ARG A 153 20.48 12.03 -11.40
C ARG A 153 21.80 12.14 -12.15
N ASP A 154 22.20 11.09 -12.86
CA ASP A 154 23.44 11.06 -13.65
C ASP A 154 23.34 12.00 -14.86
N SER A 155 22.17 12.08 -15.51
CA SER A 155 21.94 12.96 -16.67
C SER A 155 21.85 14.46 -16.35
N VAL A 156 21.62 14.84 -15.09
CA VAL A 156 21.46 16.25 -14.68
C VAL A 156 22.77 16.84 -14.10
N GLY A 157 23.86 16.05 -14.04
CA GLY A 157 25.16 16.55 -13.61
C GLY A 157 25.18 17.08 -12.18
N VAL A 158 24.33 16.55 -11.29
CA VAL A 158 24.34 16.94 -9.87
C VAL A 158 25.56 16.31 -9.20
N VAL A 159 26.66 17.07 -9.15
CA VAL A 159 27.84 16.75 -8.35
C VAL A 159 27.39 16.59 -6.89
N VAL A 160 27.41 15.36 -6.40
CA VAL A 160 27.19 15.06 -4.98
C VAL A 160 28.46 15.49 -4.24
N PRO A 161 28.43 16.46 -3.31
CA PRO A 161 29.60 16.73 -2.49
C PRO A 161 29.90 15.49 -1.66
N GLU A 162 31.18 15.09 -1.60
CA GLU A 162 31.61 14.01 -0.71
C GLU A 162 31.13 14.28 0.72
N PRO A 163 30.68 13.24 1.45
CA PRO A 163 30.37 13.41 2.86
C PRO A 163 31.67 13.78 3.59
N THR A 164 31.74 14.99 4.13
CA THR A 164 32.77 15.37 5.09
C THR A 164 32.76 14.34 6.23
N ARG A 165 33.93 13.70 6.42
CA ARG A 165 34.20 12.68 7.43
C ARG A 165 33.82 13.12 8.84
#